data_AF-A0A2U1Q0T6-F1
#
_entry.id   AF-A0A2U1Q0T6-F1
#
_cell.length_a   1.000
_cell.length_b   1.000
_cell.length_c   1.000
_cell.angle_alpha   90.00
_cell.angle_beta   90.00
_cell.angle_gamma   90.00
#
_symmetry.space_group_name_H-M   'P 1'
#
loop_
_entity.id
_entity.type
_entity.pdbx_description
1 polymer ?
#
loop_
_entity_poly.entity_id
_entity_poly.type
_entity_poly.pdbx_seq_one_letter_code
_entity_poly.pdbx_strand_id
1 'polypeptide(L)'
;MELSKEVVAQYFNLPVKQAANKLNVGLTVLKRRCRQLGFKRWPHRRLMSLDLLISTLQAENGGATVDNYTKVIIARLKEERRRVEENPDYKLASSTIKLRQQISKARYERMKNLNLDPATATEVTPLDVIHPTNNSGFEQMDGAYDCNNERLE
;
A
#
# COMPACT_ATOMS: atom_id res chain seq x y z
N MET A 1 19.69 -8.15 -26.28
CA MET A 1 18.79 -7.02 -25.96
C MET A 1 19.23 -6.40 -24.65
N GLU A 2 19.71 -5.17 -24.68
CA GLU A 2 20.00 -4.43 -23.46
C GLU A 2 18.72 -3.76 -22.97
N LEU A 3 18.25 -4.14 -21.78
CA LEU A 3 17.12 -3.50 -21.13
C LEU A 3 17.53 -2.09 -20.69
N SER A 4 17.00 -1.06 -21.34
CA SER A 4 17.21 0.34 -20.97
C SER A 4 16.25 0.79 -19.87
N LYS A 5 16.57 1.93 -19.23
CA LYS A 5 15.72 2.50 -18.17
C LYS A 5 14.33 2.86 -18.70
N GLU A 6 14.26 3.38 -19.92
CA GLU A 6 13.04 3.87 -20.57
C GLU A 6 12.08 2.70 -20.86
N VAL A 7 12.62 1.57 -21.31
CA VAL A 7 11.82 0.36 -21.55
C VAL A 7 11.26 -0.19 -20.24
N VAL A 8 12.08 -0.26 -19.20
CA VAL A 8 11.65 -0.78 -17.88
C VAL A 8 10.61 0.16 -17.24
N ALA A 9 10.75 1.47 -17.40
CA ALA A 9 9.88 2.48 -16.80
C ALA A 9 8.42 2.39 -17.27
N GLN A 10 8.18 1.97 -18.52
CA GLN A 10 6.84 1.76 -19.07
C GLN A 10 6.03 0.72 -18.27
N TYR A 11 6.69 -0.18 -17.55
CA TYR A 11 6.05 -1.26 -16.80
C TYR A 11 6.01 -1.00 -15.28
N PHE A 12 6.38 0.18 -14.78
CA PHE A 12 6.34 0.49 -13.35
C PHE A 12 4.95 0.43 -12.73
N ASN A 13 3.91 0.63 -13.54
CA ASN A 13 2.51 0.46 -13.15
C ASN A 13 2.10 -1.00 -12.94
N LEU A 14 2.99 -1.98 -13.20
CA LEU A 14 2.73 -3.40 -13.01
C LEU A 14 3.59 -4.01 -11.89
N PRO A 15 3.15 -5.10 -11.25
CA PRO A 15 4.02 -5.91 -10.38
C PRO A 15 5.23 -6.43 -11.14
N VAL A 16 6.39 -6.49 -10.49
CA VAL A 16 7.67 -6.90 -11.11
C VAL A 16 7.60 -8.26 -11.84
N LYS A 17 6.78 -9.19 -11.33
CA LYS A 17 6.55 -10.50 -11.98
C LYS A 17 5.83 -10.35 -13.32
N GLN A 18 4.81 -9.49 -13.37
CA GLN A 18 4.07 -9.21 -14.60
C GLN A 18 4.93 -8.42 -15.59
N ALA A 19 5.70 -7.44 -15.12
CA ALA A 19 6.64 -6.70 -15.95
C ALA A 19 7.68 -7.63 -16.60
N ALA A 20 8.25 -8.57 -15.82
CA ALA A 20 9.19 -9.57 -16.33
C ALA A 20 8.57 -10.44 -17.43
N ASN A 21 7.34 -10.90 -17.24
CA ASN A 21 6.61 -11.68 -18.25
C ASN A 21 6.35 -10.85 -19.52
N LYS A 22 5.95 -9.59 -19.37
CA LYS A 22 5.68 -8.70 -20.52
C LYS A 22 6.94 -8.35 -21.30
N LEU A 23 8.07 -8.25 -20.63
CA LEU A 23 9.39 -8.04 -21.23
C LEU A 23 10.05 -9.34 -21.74
N ASN A 24 9.39 -10.49 -21.54
CA ASN A 24 9.91 -11.82 -21.84
C ASN A 24 11.31 -12.09 -21.26
N VAL A 25 11.54 -11.65 -20.02
CA VAL A 25 12.80 -11.83 -19.30
C VAL A 25 12.58 -12.55 -17.97
N GLY A 26 13.56 -13.34 -17.54
CA GLY A 26 13.52 -13.95 -16.22
C GLY A 26 13.48 -12.89 -15.10
N LEU A 27 12.68 -13.14 -14.06
CA LEU A 27 12.51 -12.21 -12.93
C LEU A 27 13.85 -11.81 -12.28
N THR A 28 14.76 -12.77 -12.13
CA THR A 28 16.10 -12.54 -11.56
C THR A 28 16.96 -11.66 -12.47
N VAL A 29 16.87 -11.86 -13.79
CA VAL A 29 17.58 -11.05 -14.79
C VAL A 29 17.07 -9.61 -14.76
N LEU A 30 15.75 -9.43 -14.75
CA LEU A 30 15.14 -8.10 -14.63
C LEU A 30 15.58 -7.40 -13.36
N LYS A 31 15.51 -8.07 -12.20
CA LYS A 31 15.95 -7.48 -10.91
C LYS A 31 17.43 -7.11 -10.93
N ARG A 32 18.30 -7.99 -11.46
CA ARG A 32 19.74 -7.71 -11.57
C ARG A 32 19.98 -6.48 -12.43
N ARG A 33 19.32 -6.40 -13.59
CA ARG A 33 19.43 -5.24 -14.47
C ARG A 33 18.89 -3.97 -13.84
N CYS A 34 17.75 -4.03 -13.16
CA CYS A 34 17.20 -2.89 -12.43
C CYS A 34 18.18 -2.34 -11.38
N ARG A 35 18.90 -3.22 -10.66
CA ARG A 35 19.93 -2.79 -9.70
C ARG A 35 21.11 -2.09 -10.39
N GLN A 36 21.54 -2.58 -11.56
CA GLN A 36 22.59 -1.95 -12.37
C GLN A 36 22.18 -0.56 -12.88
N LEU A 37 20.89 -0.39 -13.19
CA LEU A 37 20.31 0.90 -13.59
C LEU A 37 20.04 1.85 -12.40
N GLY A 38 20.39 1.45 -11.17
CA GLY A 38 20.21 2.25 -9.96
C GLY A 38 18.87 2.07 -9.24
N PHE A 39 17.97 1.19 -9.70
CA PHE A 39 16.67 0.94 -9.06
C PHE A 39 16.81 -0.09 -7.94
N LYS A 40 16.92 0.37 -6.70
CA LYS A 40 17.01 -0.52 -5.52
C LYS A 40 15.70 -1.26 -5.25
N ARG A 41 14.56 -0.57 -5.44
CA ARG A 41 13.22 -1.10 -5.16
C ARG A 41 12.28 -0.83 -6.33
N TRP A 42 11.45 -1.82 -6.65
CA TRP A 42 10.43 -1.68 -7.69
C TRP A 42 9.33 -0.68 -7.25
N PRO A 43 9.02 0.37 -8.04
CA PRO A 43 8.18 1.49 -7.61
C PRO A 43 6.68 1.18 -7.55
N HIS A 44 6.22 0.06 -8.12
CA HIS A 44 4.80 -0.32 -8.21
C HIS A 44 4.00 -0.11 -6.93
N ARG A 45 4.51 -0.58 -5.77
CA ARG A 45 3.79 -0.45 -4.49
C ARG A 45 3.58 1.02 -4.09
N ARG A 46 4.54 1.90 -4.40
CA ARG A 46 4.43 3.34 -4.12
C ARG A 46 3.46 4.01 -5.09
N LEU A 47 3.56 3.69 -6.38
CA LEU A 47 2.64 4.21 -7.40
C LEU A 47 1.19 3.83 -7.07
N MET A 48 0.93 2.55 -6.78
CA MET A 48 -0.40 2.11 -6.34
C MET A 48 -0.88 2.84 -5.09
N SER A 49 0.00 3.10 -4.12
CA SER A 49 -0.38 3.84 -2.92
C SER A 49 -0.79 5.27 -3.26
N LEU A 50 -0.09 5.95 -4.17
CA LEU A 50 -0.43 7.31 -4.60
C LEU A 50 -1.73 7.33 -5.40
N ASP A 51 -1.90 6.37 -6.31
CA ASP A 51 -3.13 6.22 -7.10
C ASP A 51 -4.35 6.00 -6.21
N LEU A 52 -4.20 5.19 -5.15
CA LEU A 52 -5.26 4.98 -4.16
C LEU A 52 -5.59 6.27 -3.39
N LEU A 53 -4.58 7.05 -2.97
CA LEU A 53 -4.81 8.32 -2.28
C LEU A 53 -5.56 9.32 -3.18
N ILE A 54 -5.13 9.45 -4.43
CA ILE A 54 -5.78 10.32 -5.41
C ILE A 54 -7.23 9.87 -5.62
N SER A 55 -7.45 8.58 -5.85
CA SER A 55 -8.79 8.02 -6.09
C SER A 55 -9.71 8.21 -4.88
N THR A 56 -9.18 8.03 -3.67
CA THR A 56 -9.94 8.20 -2.42
C THR A 56 -10.39 9.65 -2.25
N LEU A 57 -9.46 10.61 -2.43
CA LEU A 57 -9.78 12.04 -2.34
C LEU A 57 -10.76 12.50 -3.42
N GLN A 58 -10.69 11.90 -4.61
CA GLN A 58 -11.64 12.17 -5.69
C GLN A 58 -13.03 11.60 -5.38
N ALA A 59 -13.11 10.39 -4.81
CA ALA A 59 -14.37 9.72 -4.50
C ALA A 59 -15.08 10.35 -3.30
N GLU A 60 -14.36 10.75 -2.25
CA GLU A 60 -14.94 11.41 -1.06
C GLU A 60 -15.60 12.75 -1.40
N ASN A 61 -15.26 13.36 -2.54
CA ASN A 61 -15.84 14.64 -2.96
C ASN A 61 -17.10 14.52 -3.84
N GLY A 62 -17.63 13.30 -4.04
CA GLY A 62 -19.04 13.03 -4.39
C GLY A 62 -19.64 13.78 -5.59
N GLY A 63 -18.85 14.21 -6.57
CA GLY A 63 -19.36 14.95 -7.75
C GLY A 63 -19.70 16.43 -7.52
N ALA A 64 -19.58 16.94 -6.29
CA ALA A 64 -19.58 18.37 -6.01
C ALA A 64 -18.21 18.98 -6.34
N THR A 65 -18.16 20.30 -6.56
CA THR A 65 -16.93 21.06 -6.83
C THR A 65 -15.84 20.67 -5.83
N VAL A 66 -14.76 20.04 -6.33
CA VAL A 66 -13.61 19.66 -5.48
C VAL A 66 -13.13 20.92 -4.76
N ASP A 67 -13.10 20.85 -3.43
CA ASP A 67 -12.59 21.89 -2.58
C ASP A 67 -11.18 22.30 -3.07
N ASN A 68 -10.88 23.60 -3.03
CA ASN A 68 -9.61 24.13 -3.52
C ASN A 68 -8.40 23.47 -2.83
N TYR A 69 -8.49 23.19 -1.53
CA TYR A 69 -7.46 22.52 -0.75
C TYR A 69 -7.26 21.07 -1.22
N THR A 70 -8.33 20.31 -1.41
CA THR A 70 -8.28 18.94 -1.96
C THR A 70 -7.69 18.92 -3.37
N LYS A 71 -8.01 19.92 -4.22
CA LYS A 71 -7.37 20.07 -5.54
C LYS A 71 -5.86 20.25 -5.44
N VAL A 72 -5.39 21.09 -4.51
CA VAL A 72 -3.95 21.31 -4.27
C VAL A 72 -3.27 20.03 -3.80
N ILE A 73 -3.90 19.26 -2.89
CA ILE A 73 -3.37 17.97 -2.46
C ILE A 73 -3.29 16.98 -3.63
N ILE A 74 -4.35 16.85 -4.42
CA ILE A 74 -4.35 15.96 -5.59
C ILE A 74 -3.25 16.35 -6.58
N ALA A 75 -3.08 17.64 -6.85
CA ALA A 75 -2.01 18.13 -7.73
C ALA A 75 -0.61 17.76 -7.20
N ARG A 76 -0.38 17.93 -5.90
CA ARG A 76 0.87 17.52 -5.24
C ARG A 76 1.10 16.01 -5.33
N LEU A 77 0.08 15.19 -5.08
CA LEU A 77 0.19 13.74 -5.14
C LEU A 77 0.49 13.25 -6.57
N LYS A 78 -0.09 13.90 -7.59
CA LYS A 78 0.22 13.63 -9.00
C LYS A 78 1.67 13.96 -9.35
N GLU A 79 2.19 15.07 -8.84
CA GLU A 79 3.59 15.43 -9.03
C GLU A 79 4.54 14.45 -8.31
N GLU A 80 4.23 14.06 -7.07
CA GLU A 80 5.01 13.02 -6.38
C GLU A 80 4.98 11.68 -7.13
N ARG A 81 3.83 11.33 -7.75
CA ARG A 81 3.71 10.14 -8.61
C ARG A 81 4.64 10.23 -9.81
N ARG A 82 4.64 11.37 -10.52
CA ARG A 82 5.55 11.62 -11.66
C ARG A 82 7.02 11.47 -11.26
N ARG A 83 7.41 12.01 -10.10
CA ARG A 83 8.77 11.88 -9.57
C ARG A 83 9.19 10.43 -9.28
N VAL A 84 8.25 9.60 -8.82
CA VAL A 84 8.50 8.16 -8.60
C VAL A 84 8.68 7.41 -9.93
N GLU A 85 7.99 7.83 -11.01
CA GLU A 85 8.17 7.26 -12.35
C GLU A 85 9.54 7.62 -12.94
N GLU A 86 9.97 8.87 -12.80
CA GLU A 86 11.28 9.34 -13.27
C GLU A 86 12.45 8.75 -12.46
N ASN A 87 12.27 8.71 -11.14
CA ASN A 87 13.23 8.17 -10.20
C ASN A 87 12.57 7.13 -9.28
N PRO A 88 12.74 5.84 -9.58
CA PRO A 88 12.23 4.77 -8.74
C PRO A 88 12.77 4.79 -7.31
N ASP A 89 13.89 5.44 -6.98
CA ASP A 89 14.37 5.53 -5.59
C ASP A 89 13.86 6.79 -4.85
N TYR A 90 12.95 7.56 -5.48
CA TYR A 90 12.40 8.79 -4.90
C TYR A 90 11.69 8.54 -3.56
N LYS A 91 12.05 9.32 -2.54
CA LYS A 91 11.41 9.32 -1.23
C LYS A 91 10.18 10.23 -1.27
N LEU A 92 9.03 9.68 -0.91
CA LEU A 92 7.78 10.44 -0.79
C LEU A 92 7.90 11.51 0.31
N ALA A 93 7.15 12.60 0.16
CA ALA A 93 7.16 13.64 1.18
C ALA A 93 6.53 13.15 2.48
N SER A 94 7.03 13.65 3.61
CA SER A 94 6.53 13.28 4.95
C SER A 94 5.04 13.55 5.12
N SER A 95 4.53 14.63 4.52
CA SER A 95 3.09 14.95 4.51
C SER A 95 2.26 13.89 3.79
N THR A 96 2.75 13.32 2.69
CA THR A 96 2.08 12.27 1.92
C THR A 96 2.03 10.97 2.71
N ILE A 97 3.11 10.66 3.42
CA ILE A 97 3.18 9.51 4.34
C ILE A 97 2.16 9.68 5.48
N LYS A 98 2.10 10.86 6.10
CA LYS A 98 1.12 11.18 7.16
C LYS A 98 -0.32 11.10 6.66
N LEU A 99 -0.61 11.65 5.49
CA LEU A 99 -1.94 11.58 4.86
C LEU A 99 -2.38 10.12 4.67
N ARG A 100 -1.48 9.27 4.15
CA ARG A 100 -1.76 7.83 4.00
C ARG A 100 -2.08 7.16 5.33
N GLN A 101 -1.32 7.47 6.38
CA GLN A 101 -1.57 6.92 7.72
C GLN A 101 -2.95 7.34 8.23
N GLN A 102 -3.33 8.61 8.06
CA GLN A 102 -4.64 9.14 8.47
C GLN A 102 -5.79 8.42 7.75
N ILE A 103 -5.71 8.27 6.43
CA ILE A 103 -6.75 7.57 5.64
C ILE A 103 -6.84 6.08 6.04
N SER A 104 -5.69 5.40 6.20
CA SER A 104 -5.68 4.00 6.64
C SER A 104 -6.27 3.84 8.04
N LYS A 105 -5.94 4.75 8.97
CA LYS A 105 -6.52 4.75 10.31
C LYS A 105 -8.03 4.97 10.25
N ALA A 106 -8.51 5.95 9.49
CA ALA A 106 -9.94 6.19 9.32
C ALA A 106 -10.67 4.96 8.73
N ARG A 107 -10.06 4.27 7.75
CA ARG A 107 -10.62 3.04 7.18
C ARG A 107 -10.67 1.90 8.20
N TYR A 108 -9.61 1.72 8.99
CA TYR A 108 -9.57 0.72 10.05
C TYR A 108 -10.65 0.99 11.11
N GLU A 109 -10.78 2.23 11.57
CA GLU A 109 -11.82 2.61 12.54
C GLU A 109 -13.22 2.38 11.98
N ARG A 110 -13.48 2.75 10.71
CA ARG A 110 -14.76 2.45 10.03
C ARG A 110 -15.07 0.95 10.05
N MET A 111 -14.11 0.10 9.67
CA MET A 111 -14.30 -1.36 9.64
C MET A 111 -14.48 -1.94 11.05
N LYS A 112 -13.71 -1.47 12.03
CA LYS A 112 -13.80 -1.90 13.42
C LYS A 112 -15.19 -1.58 13.99
N ASN A 113 -15.70 -0.38 13.76
CA ASN A 113 -17.01 0.05 14.23
C ASN A 113 -18.15 -0.75 13.58
N LEU A 114 -18.02 -1.14 12.31
CA LEU A 114 -18.99 -2.00 11.63
C LEU A 114 -19.00 -3.45 12.16
N ASN A 115 -17.88 -3.93 12.69
CA ASN A 115 -17.76 -5.28 13.27
C ASN A 115 -18.09 -5.32 14.78
N LEU A 116 -18.45 -4.19 15.39
CA LEU A 116 -18.73 -4.05 16.83
C LEU A 116 -20.23 -4.16 17.18
N ASP A 117 -21.09 -4.63 16.27
CA ASP A 117 -22.50 -4.99 16.56
C ASP A 117 -22.68 -6.51 16.84
N PRO A 118 -22.59 -6.95 18.11
CA PRO A 118 -23.17 -8.23 18.54
C PRO A 118 -24.21 -8.00 19.65
N ALA A 119 -25.41 -7.48 19.33
CA ALA A 119 -26.53 -7.52 20.29
C ALA A 119 -27.91 -7.25 19.64
N THR A 120 -28.53 -8.28 19.08
CA THR A 120 -29.96 -8.51 19.30
C THR A 120 -30.12 -9.91 19.85
N ALA A 121 -30.53 -9.97 21.12
CA ALA A 121 -30.83 -11.18 21.86
C ALA A 121 -31.87 -12.05 21.13
N THR A 122 -31.60 -13.34 21.04
CA THR A 122 -32.67 -14.34 21.08
C THR A 122 -32.20 -15.48 21.96
N GLU A 123 -33.14 -15.92 22.77
CA GLU A 123 -32.97 -16.65 24.00
C GLU A 123 -32.37 -18.06 23.82
N VAL A 124 -31.82 -18.54 24.94
CA VAL A 124 -31.08 -19.79 25.12
C VAL A 124 -31.85 -21.04 24.69
N THR A 125 -31.15 -22.02 24.12
CA THR A 125 -31.46 -23.45 24.36
C THR A 125 -30.16 -24.28 24.29
N PRO A 126 -29.89 -25.23 25.22
CA PRO A 126 -28.57 -25.86 25.37
C PRO A 126 -28.52 -27.35 24.95
N LEU A 127 -27.27 -27.85 24.75
CA LEU A 127 -26.77 -29.22 24.50
C LEU A 127 -26.91 -29.75 23.04
N ASP A 128 -25.94 -30.39 22.37
CA ASP A 128 -24.75 -31.16 22.80
C ASP A 128 -23.61 -31.19 21.73
N VAL A 129 -22.36 -31.14 22.24
CA VAL A 129 -21.14 -31.95 21.96
C VAL A 129 -20.99 -32.55 20.53
N ILE A 130 -19.88 -32.36 19.79
CA ILE A 130 -18.61 -33.11 19.91
C ILE A 130 -17.43 -32.30 19.30
N HIS A 131 -16.40 -32.04 20.11
CA HIS A 131 -15.02 -31.73 19.66
C HIS A 131 -14.26 -33.04 19.34
N PRO A 132 -13.19 -33.05 18.52
CA PRO A 132 -11.85 -32.90 19.10
C PRO A 132 -10.77 -32.19 18.24
N THR A 133 -10.04 -31.31 18.92
CA THR A 133 -8.57 -31.18 19.05
C THR A 133 -7.68 -31.34 17.79
N ASN A 134 -6.76 -30.43 17.46
CA ASN A 134 -5.57 -30.13 18.25
C ASN A 134 -5.00 -28.72 17.99
N ASN A 135 -4.65 -28.09 19.12
CA ASN A 135 -3.93 -26.85 19.33
C ASN A 135 -2.47 -26.94 18.84
N SER A 136 -1.95 -25.88 18.21
CA SER A 136 -0.55 -25.49 18.37
C SER A 136 -0.34 -24.02 18.01
N GLY A 137 -0.48 -23.17 19.03
CA GLY A 137 0.46 -22.10 19.33
C GLY A 137 0.64 -20.98 18.30
N PHE A 138 -0.05 -19.87 18.51
CA PHE A 138 0.60 -18.58 18.31
C PHE A 138 0.33 -17.71 19.52
N GLU A 139 1.35 -17.68 20.38
CA GLU A 139 1.40 -16.90 21.60
C GLU A 139 1.15 -15.42 21.31
N GLN A 140 0.43 -14.82 22.24
CA GLN A 140 0.28 -13.39 22.40
C GLN A 140 1.66 -12.77 22.68
N MET A 141 2.22 -12.02 21.73
CA MET A 141 3.31 -11.09 22.01
C MET A 141 2.73 -9.69 22.15
N ASP A 142 2.63 -9.24 23.39
CA ASP A 142 2.63 -7.83 23.74
C ASP A 142 4.02 -7.25 23.38
N GLY A 143 4.14 -6.76 22.15
CA GLY A 143 5.34 -6.09 21.65
C GLY A 143 5.05 -4.62 21.46
N ALA A 144 5.55 -3.80 22.39
CA ALA A 144 5.55 -2.36 22.27
C ALA A 144 6.10 -1.90 20.91
N TYR A 145 5.39 -0.97 20.28
CA TYR A 145 5.79 -0.29 19.06
C TYR A 145 7.09 0.48 19.29
N ASP A 146 8.24 -0.12 18.95
CA ASP A 146 9.48 0.62 18.84
C ASP A 146 9.69 1.04 17.37
N CYS A 147 9.11 2.18 17.02
CA CYS A 147 9.42 2.89 15.78
C CYS A 147 10.63 3.80 16.03
N ASN A 148 11.83 3.21 16.12
CA ASN A 148 13.08 3.96 16.06
C ASN A 148 14.09 3.20 15.21
N ASN A 149 14.23 3.59 13.95
CA ASN A 149 15.49 3.39 13.23
C ASN A 149 15.91 4.72 12.63
N GLU A 150 16.36 5.58 13.52
CA GLU A 150 17.22 6.71 13.22
C GLU A 150 18.64 6.30 13.66
N ARG A 151 19.61 6.52 12.78
CA ARG A 151 21.07 6.47 12.96
C ARG A 151 21.81 5.24 12.42
N LEU A 152 22.43 5.45 11.27
CA LEU A 152 23.70 4.82 10.89
C LEU A 152 24.48 5.84 10.04
N GLU A 153 25.40 6.55 10.71
CA GLU A 153 26.76 6.70 10.20
C GLU A 153 27.56 5.49 10.66
#